data_AF-A0A0R0AAC2-F1
#
_entry.id   AF-A0A0R0AAC2-F1
#
_cell.length_a   1.000
_cell.length_b   1.000
_cell.length_c   1.000
_cell.angle_alpha   90.00
_cell.angle_beta   90.00
_cell.angle_gamma   90.00
#
_symmetry.space_group_name_H-M   'P 1'
#
loop_
_entity.id
_entity.type
_entity.pdbx_description
1 polymer ?
#
loop_
_entity_poly.entity_id
_entity_poly.type
_entity_poly.pdbx_seq_one_letter_code
_entity_poly.pdbx_strand_id
1 'polypeptide(L)' 'MNGTYGDQLGITRYAFQSNGEVTVEAMGVSQKMSYERDGQSLKVQLPQGNAQLNFTIKEDGSLEGPMGIVLEKVEE' A
#
# COMPACT_ATOMS: atom_id res chain seq x y z
N MET A 1 3.10 9.24 -4.99
CA MET A 1 1.63 9.00 -4.97
C MET A 1 1.07 9.58 -3.69
N ASN A 2 -0.15 10.12 -3.69
CA ASN A 2 -0.85 10.48 -2.46
C ASN A 2 -2.20 9.75 -2.40
N GLY A 3 -2.56 9.25 -1.22
CA GLY A 3 -3.88 8.67 -0.97
C GLY A 3 -3.83 7.47 -0.03
N THR A 4 -4.99 7.15 0.53
CA THR A 4 -5.17 6.03 1.44
C THR A 4 -5.87 4.90 0.69
N TYR A 5 -5.39 3.67 0.88
CA TYR A 5 -5.93 2.46 0.27
C TYR A 5 -6.18 1.43 1.35
N GLY A 6 -7.30 0.73 1.31
CA GLY A 6 -7.67 -0.25 2.32
C GLY A 6 -8.22 -1.51 1.69
N ASP A 7 -8.07 -2.64 2.39
CA ASP A 7 -8.79 -3.85 1.99
C ASP A 7 -10.29 -3.68 2.25
N GLN A 8 -11.10 -4.45 1.54
CA GLN A 8 -12.56 -4.40 1.62
C GLN A 8 -13.12 -4.68 3.02
N LEU A 9 -12.34 -5.38 3.88
CA LEU A 9 -12.73 -5.71 5.25
C LEU A 9 -12.34 -4.60 6.25
N GLY A 10 -11.60 -3.59 5.80
CA GLY A 10 -11.08 -2.50 6.64
C GLY A 10 -10.02 -2.96 7.65
N ILE A 11 -9.42 -4.14 7.45
CA ILE A 11 -8.44 -4.73 8.38
C ILE A 11 -7.08 -4.02 8.24
N THR A 12 -6.73 -3.69 7.00
CA THR A 12 -5.45 -3.11 6.61
C THR A 12 -5.67 -1.84 5.82
N ARG A 13 -4.90 -0.80 6.14
CA ARG A 13 -4.86 0.49 5.44
C ARG A 13 -3.43 0.90 5.13
N TYR A 14 -3.25 1.49 3.95
CA TYR A 14 -1.98 1.98 3.41
C TYR A 14 -2.16 3.45 3.03
N ALA A 15 -1.56 4.36 3.81
CA ALA A 15 -1.55 5.78 3.51
C ALA A 15 -0.25 6.15 2.80
N PHE A 16 -0.31 6.34 1.48
CA PHE A 16 0.84 6.74 0.66
C PHE A 16 0.98 8.26 0.64
N GLN A 17 2.21 8.71 0.82
CA GLN A 17 2.60 10.11 0.76
C GLN A 17 3.52 10.37 -0.44
N SER A 18 3.45 11.59 -1.00
CA SER A 18 4.20 11.95 -2.22
C SER A 18 5.72 11.95 -2.04
N ASN A 19 6.21 11.94 -0.81
CA ASN A 19 7.63 11.88 -0.45
C ASN A 19 8.25 10.47 -0.50
N GLY A 20 7.50 9.44 -0.93
CA GLY A 20 7.98 8.05 -0.99
C GLY A 20 7.76 7.27 0.32
N GLU A 21 6.96 7.82 1.23
CA GLU A 21 6.62 7.18 2.50
C GLU A 21 5.22 6.55 2.46
N VAL A 22 5.07 5.38 3.06
CA VAL A 22 3.78 4.73 3.27
C VAL A 22 3.60 4.34 4.73
N THR A 23 2.45 4.69 5.30
CA THR A 23 2.05 4.23 6.63
C THR A 23 1.08 3.08 6.48
N VAL A 24 1.42 1.93 7.03
CA VAL A 24 0.59 0.72 7.03
C VAL A 24 -0.03 0.56 8.41
N GLU A 25 -1.36 0.57 8.48
CA GLU A 25 -2.14 0.26 9.67
C GLU A 25 -2.78 -1.11 9.48
N ALA A 26 -2.51 -2.06 10.37
CA ALA A 26 -3.09 -3.39 10.34
C ALA A 26 -3.38 -3.84 11.77
N MET A 27 -4.61 -4.29 12.05
CA MET A 27 -4.99 -4.85 13.36
C MET A 27 -4.62 -3.94 14.57
N GLY A 28 -4.74 -2.62 14.39
CA GLY A 28 -4.41 -1.62 15.43
C GLY A 28 -2.91 -1.32 15.58
N VAL A 29 -2.06 -1.88 14.73
CA VAL A 29 -0.63 -1.57 14.67
C VAL A 29 -0.35 -0.69 13.47
N SER A 30 0.29 0.46 13.67
CA SER A 30 0.72 1.37 12.61
C SER A 30 2.24 1.32 12.44
N GLN A 31 2.71 1.17 11.22
CA GLN A 31 4.13 1.12 10.86
C GLN A 31 4.41 2.01 9.66
N LYS A 32 5.45 2.82 9.77
CA LYS A 32 5.96 3.64 8.67
C LYS A 32 6.99 2.84 7.86
N MET A 33 6.84 2.89 6.55
CA MET A 33 7.67 2.20 5.57
C MET A 33 7.99 3.12 4.39
N SER A 34 8.93 2.68 3.56
CA SER A 34 9.25 3.34 2.30
C SER A 34 8.59 2.60 1.15
N TYR A 35 8.22 3.33 0.09
CA TYR A 35 7.80 2.72 -1.15
C TYR A 35 8.44 3.39 -2.36
N GLU A 36 8.60 2.62 -3.42
CA GLU A 36 9.03 3.08 -4.72
C GLU A 36 7.91 2.87 -5.73
N ARG A 37 7.73 3.82 -6.65
CA ARG A 37 6.77 3.71 -7.75
C ARG A 37 7.51 3.68 -9.07
N ASP A 38 7.22 2.67 -9.88
CA ASP A 38 7.70 2.52 -11.24
C ASP A 38 6.50 2.31 -12.18
N GLY A 39 6.00 3.41 -12.76
CA GLY A 39 4.80 3.41 -13.60
C GLY A 39 3.54 2.93 -12.85
N GLN A 40 3.08 1.73 -13.18
CA GLN A 40 1.96 1.02 -12.54
C GLN A 40 2.41 0.08 -11.43
N SER A 41 3.71 -0.10 -11.19
CA SER A 41 4.21 -0.93 -10.10
C SER A 41 4.54 -0.09 -8.88
N LEU A 42 4.15 -0.58 -7.70
CA LEU A 42 4.49 -0.03 -6.39
C LEU A 42 5.25 -1.10 -5.60
N LYS A 43 6.42 -0.76 -5.07
CA LYS A 43 7.22 -1.66 -4.24
C LYS A 43 7.28 -1.08 -2.85
N VAL A 44 6.68 -1.76 -1.87
CA VAL A 44 6.71 -1.35 -0.45
C VAL A 44 7.78 -2.16 0.26
N GLN A 45 8.73 -1.48 0.89
CA GLN A 45 9.81 -2.11 1.64
C GLN A 45 9.33 -2.44 3.06
N LEU A 46 9.33 -3.72 3.44
CA LEU A 46 8.97 -4.12 4.80
C LEU A 46 10.14 -3.84 5.76
N PRO A 47 9.88 -3.47 7.02
CA PRO A 47 10.91 -3.13 7.99
C PRO A 47 11.62 -4.38 8.55
N GLN A 48 11.00 -5.56 8.47
CA GLN A 48 11.59 -6.83 8.89
C GLN A 48 12.08 -7.63 7.69
N GLY A 49 13.39 -7.53 7.40
CA GLY A 49 14.09 -8.31 6.39
C GLY A 49 14.11 -7.69 4.98
N ASN A 50 14.77 -8.36 4.04
CA ASN A 50 14.84 -7.95 2.62
C ASN A 50 13.54 -8.24 1.84
N ALA A 51 12.41 -8.35 2.55
CA ALA A 51 11.12 -8.63 1.94
C ALA A 51 10.48 -7.33 1.43
N GLN A 52 9.82 -7.43 0.27
CA GLN A 52 9.09 -6.33 -0.35
C GLN A 52 7.71 -6.81 -0.79
N LEU A 53 6.71 -5.94 -0.69
CA LEU A 53 5.39 -6.17 -1.27
C LEU A 53 5.31 -5.41 -2.59
N ASN A 54 5.05 -6.14 -3.67
CA ASN A 54 4.83 -5.54 -4.98
C ASN A 54 3.32 -5.41 -5.22
N PHE A 55 2.86 -4.19 -5.41
CA PHE A 55 1.49 -3.88 -5.81
C PHE A 55 1.45 -3.38 -7.25
N THR A 56 0.36 -3.66 -7.95
CA THR A 56 0.06 -3.15 -9.28
C THR A 56 -1.12 -2.19 -9.19
N ILE A 57 -0.95 -0.98 -9.70
CA ILE A 57 -1.99 0.03 -9.82
C ILE A 57 -2.87 -0.35 -11.02
N LYS A 58 -4.13 -0.68 -10.76
CA LYS A 58 -5.13 -0.99 -11.78
C LYS A 58 -5.69 0.28 -12.42
N GLU A 59 -6.37 0.12 -13.56
CA GLU A 59 -6.93 1.25 -14.34
C GLU A 59 -7.99 2.03 -13.56
N ASP A 60 -8.73 1.36 -12.66
CA ASP A 60 -9.69 1.95 -11.74
C ASP A 60 -9.05 2.69 -10.55
N GLY A 61 -7.72 2.66 -10.45
CA GLY A 61 -6.94 3.26 -9.36
C GLY A 61 -6.79 2.37 -8.12
N SER A 62 -7.37 1.17 -8.09
CA SER A 62 -7.14 0.19 -7.01
C SER A 62 -5.72 -0.39 -7.07
N LEU A 63 -5.26 -0.96 -5.97
CA LEU A 63 -3.96 -1.62 -5.87
C LEU A 63 -4.16 -3.13 -5.72
N GLU A 64 -3.54 -3.90 -6.61
CA GLU A 64 -3.49 -5.35 -6.53
C GLU A 64 -2.16 -5.81 -5.95
N GLY A 65 -2.18 -6.48 -4.81
CA GLY A 65 -1.00 -7.00 -4.12
C GLY A 65 -0.77 -8.49 -4.36
N PRO A 66 0.31 -9.05 -3.76
CA PRO A 66 0.57 -10.47 -3.83
C PRO A 66 -0.54 -11.28 -3.13
N MET A 67 -0.71 -12.55 -3.54
CA MET A 67 -1.72 -13.46 -2.99
C MET A 67 -3.19 -13.04 -3.17
N GLY A 68 -3.48 -12.15 -4.14
CA GLY A 68 -4.85 -11.73 -4.45
C GLY A 68 -5.40 -10.63 -3.53
N ILE A 69 -4.53 -9.95 -2.78
CA ILE A 69 -4.91 -8.76 -2.03
C ILE A 69 -5.36 -7.69 -3.01
N VAL A 70 -6.52 -7.08 -2.77
CA VAL A 70 -6.98 -5.90 -3.50
C VAL A 70 -7.25 -4.81 -2.48
N LEU A 71 -6.62 -3.65 -2.68
CA LEU A 71 -6.80 -2.46 -1.87
C LEU A 71 -7.50 -1.41 -2.71
N GLU A 72 -8.64 -0.95 -2.23
CA GLU A 72 -9.42 0.11 -2.87
C GLU A 72 -9.04 1.45 -2.25
N LYS A 73 -9.12 2.51 -3.04
CA LYS A 73 -8.88 3.85 -2.53
C LYS A 73 -9.99 4.19 -1.54
N VAL A 74 -9.60 4.49 -0.30
CA VAL A 74 -10.50 5.02 0.73
C VAL A 74 -10.31 6.53 0.75
N GLU A 75 -11.34 7.25 0.33
CA GLU A 75 -11.40 8.70 0.51
C GLU A 75 -11.62 9.01 2.00
N GLU A 76 -10.87 10.00 2.52
CA GLU A 76 -11.15 10.62 3.83
C GLU A 76 -12.34 11.58 3.73
#